data_AF-A0A5C2H6U2-F1
#
_entry.id   AF-A0A5C2H6U2-F1
#
_cell.length_a   1.000
_cell.length_b   1.000
_cell.length_c   1.000
_cell.angle_alpha   90.00
_cell.angle_beta   90.00
_cell.angle_gamma   90.00
#
_symmetry.space_group_name_H-M   'P 1'
#
loop_
_entity.id
_entity.type
_entity.pdbx_description
1 polymer ?
#
loop_
_entity_poly.entity_id
_entity_poly.type
_entity_poly.pdbx_seq_one_letter_code
_entity_poly.pdbx_strand_id
1 'polypeptide(L)'
;GAIAHFPGTVDYILGEYDRVTSEGGRLSDVLSGYIDPDDNIAAPTEEVPIPGAKAAAAKEEEDEEDEENADGDDEEEAESGPDPVVAAQRFGAVKDQLIDTLKVLKKHGRSHKDSIGAMQALADLFMPIKLVPKQFDALVERVRSALDRLRQQERAIMQLCVRDARMPRADFLRLFPSNETDQTWSGDLAKR
;
A
#
# COMPACT_ATOMS: atom_id res chain seq x y z
N GLY A 1 4.48 -4.70 5.87
CA GLY A 1 3.87 -3.66 6.72
C GLY A 1 3.22 -2.52 5.95
N ALA A 2 3.98 -1.74 5.16
CA ALA A 2 3.50 -0.46 4.59
C ALA A 2 2.23 -0.58 3.72
N ILE A 3 2.10 -1.65 2.91
CA ILE A 3 0.95 -1.88 2.03
C ILE A 3 -0.35 -2.09 2.81
N ALA A 4 -0.30 -2.70 4.00
CA ALA A 4 -1.47 -2.94 4.85
C ALA A 4 -2.07 -1.63 5.41
N HIS A 5 -1.23 -0.61 5.62
CA HIS A 5 -1.70 0.70 6.07
C HIS A 5 -2.17 1.60 4.91
N PHE A 6 -1.93 1.22 3.66
CA PHE A 6 -2.38 2.00 2.51
C PHE A 6 -3.92 1.95 2.40
N PRO A 7 -4.60 3.10 2.28
CA PRO A 7 -6.05 3.15 2.24
C PRO A 7 -6.64 2.29 1.11
N GLY A 8 -7.62 1.47 1.47
CA GLY A 8 -8.36 0.64 0.52
C GLY A 8 -7.66 -0.66 0.12
N THR A 9 -6.42 -0.94 0.52
CA THR A 9 -5.74 -2.22 0.26
C THR A 9 -6.56 -3.39 0.78
N VAL A 10 -6.93 -3.34 2.07
CA VAL A 10 -7.67 -4.41 2.74
C VAL A 10 -9.06 -4.58 2.11
N ASP A 11 -9.72 -3.46 1.78
CA ASP A 11 -11.03 -3.45 1.11
C ASP A 11 -10.98 -4.12 -0.27
N TYR A 12 -9.93 -3.85 -1.05
CA TYR A 12 -9.72 -4.49 -2.36
C TYR A 12 -9.56 -6.00 -2.21
N ILE A 13 -8.72 -6.48 -1.29
CA ILE A 13 -8.49 -7.91 -1.10
C ILE A 13 -9.73 -8.62 -0.55
N LEU A 14 -10.49 -7.98 0.35
CA LEU A 14 -11.79 -8.50 0.78
C LEU A 14 -12.78 -8.60 -0.37
N GLY A 15 -12.79 -7.62 -1.28
CA GLY A 15 -13.60 -7.65 -2.50
C GLY A 15 -13.21 -8.79 -3.45
N GLU A 16 -11.92 -9.03 -3.64
CA GLU A 16 -11.42 -10.17 -4.43
C GLU A 16 -11.80 -11.51 -3.80
N TYR A 17 -11.70 -11.63 -2.46
CA TYR A 17 -12.15 -12.80 -1.71
C TYR A 17 -13.66 -13.04 -1.85
N ASP A 18 -14.48 -12.00 -1.67
CA ASP A 18 -15.94 -12.07 -1.81
C ASP A 18 -16.31 -12.44 -3.26
N ARG A 19 -15.61 -11.92 -4.28
CA ARG A 19 -15.81 -12.30 -5.69
C ARG A 19 -15.52 -13.78 -5.91
N VAL A 20 -14.36 -14.26 -5.48
CA VAL A 20 -13.93 -15.65 -5.68
C VAL A 20 -14.88 -16.62 -4.97
N THR A 21 -15.30 -16.32 -3.75
CA THR A 21 -16.20 -17.20 -3.00
C THR A 21 -17.64 -17.19 -3.52
N SER A 22 -18.12 -16.07 -4.09
CA SER A 22 -19.48 -15.98 -4.64
C SER A 22 -19.60 -16.50 -6.07
N GLU A 23 -18.56 -16.35 -6.90
CA GLU A 23 -18.52 -16.80 -8.29
C GLU A 23 -17.99 -18.24 -8.46
N GLY A 24 -17.62 -18.91 -7.36
CA GLY A 24 -17.11 -20.29 -7.37
C GLY A 24 -15.67 -20.40 -7.87
N GLY A 25 -14.87 -19.35 -7.74
CA GLY A 25 -13.43 -19.34 -8.02
C GLY A 25 -12.61 -20.11 -6.96
N ARG A 26 -11.29 -20.16 -7.16
CA ARG A 26 -10.37 -20.87 -6.24
C ARG A 26 -9.76 -19.90 -5.25
N LEU A 27 -9.69 -20.26 -3.97
CA LEU A 27 -9.01 -19.44 -2.95
C LEU A 27 -7.52 -19.22 -3.28
N SER A 28 -6.91 -20.17 -3.99
CA SER A 28 -5.56 -20.06 -4.54
C SER A 28 -5.38 -18.92 -5.55
N ASP A 29 -6.45 -18.28 -6.04
CA ASP A 29 -6.38 -17.07 -6.88
C ASP A 29 -6.17 -15.79 -6.04
N VAL A 30 -6.33 -15.87 -4.72
CA VAL A 30 -6.28 -14.73 -3.78
C VAL A 30 -5.12 -14.88 -2.80
N LEU A 31 -5.00 -16.05 -2.17
CA LEU A 31 -3.95 -16.34 -1.18
C LEU A 31 -3.26 -17.67 -1.48
N SER A 32 -1.97 -17.75 -1.13
CA SER A 32 -1.21 -19.00 -1.18
C SER A 32 -1.12 -19.69 0.18
N GLY A 33 -1.44 -19.00 1.28
CA GLY A 33 -1.36 -19.56 2.62
C GLY A 33 -1.38 -18.50 3.73
N TYR A 34 -0.87 -18.89 4.90
CA TYR A 34 -0.76 -18.00 6.07
C TYR A 34 0.67 -18.01 6.59
N ILE A 35 1.13 -16.85 7.05
CA ILE A 35 2.41 -16.70 7.73
C ILE A 35 2.17 -17.02 9.21
N ASP A 36 2.90 -18.00 9.74
CA ASP A 36 2.92 -18.26 11.17
C ASP A 36 3.78 -17.18 11.85
N PRO A 37 3.34 -16.54 12.95
CA PRO A 37 4.16 -15.58 13.70
C PRO A 37 5.55 -16.09 14.14
N ASP A 38 5.75 -17.41 14.22
CA ASP A 38 7.04 -18.05 14.54
C ASP A 38 7.92 -18.31 13.30
N ASP A 39 7.34 -18.29 12.11
CA ASP A 39 8.09 -18.34 10.85
C ASP A 39 8.72 -16.97 10.64
N ASN A 40 10.01 -16.86 10.98
CA ASN A 40 10.86 -15.70 10.75
C ASN A 40 11.16 -15.48 9.25
N ILE A 41 10.16 -15.66 8.39
CA ILE A 41 10.18 -15.27 7.00
C ILE A 41 9.95 -13.77 7.04
N ALA A 42 11.02 -13.01 6.77
CA ALA A 42 10.94 -11.59 6.50
C ALA A 42 9.76 -11.37 5.54
N ALA A 43 8.65 -10.80 6.05
CA ALA A 43 7.52 -10.41 5.22
C ALA A 43 8.10 -9.70 4.02
N PRO A 44 7.83 -10.13 2.76
CA PRO A 44 8.61 -9.72 1.60
C PRO A 44 8.81 -8.21 1.65
N THR A 45 10.00 -7.81 2.09
CA THR A 45 10.44 -6.43 2.16
C THR A 45 10.90 -6.10 0.76
N GLU A 46 10.01 -6.26 -0.22
CA GLU A 46 10.05 -5.38 -1.36
C GLU A 46 9.62 -4.03 -0.80
N GLU A 47 10.60 -3.32 -0.23
CA GLU A 47 10.55 -1.89 -0.08
C GLU A 47 10.24 -1.35 -1.47
N VAL A 48 8.96 -1.08 -1.74
CA VAL A 48 8.55 -0.36 -2.94
C VAL A 48 9.38 0.91 -2.93
N PRO A 49 10.34 1.10 -3.86
CA PRO A 49 11.22 2.25 -3.80
C PRO A 49 10.32 3.47 -3.93
N ILE A 50 10.19 4.26 -2.86
CA ILE A 50 9.46 5.52 -2.90
C ILE A 50 10.31 6.42 -3.81
N PRO A 51 9.85 6.77 -5.03
CA PRO A 51 10.65 7.60 -5.91
C PRO A 51 10.68 9.02 -5.29
N GLY A 52 11.77 9.38 -4.63
CA GLY A 52 11.93 10.70 -3.99
C GLY A 52 12.66 10.73 -2.64
N ALA A 53 12.95 9.58 -2.01
CA ALA A 53 13.88 9.56 -0.89
C ALA A 53 15.30 9.77 -1.45
N LYS A 54 15.91 10.93 -1.18
CA LYS A 54 17.31 11.20 -1.51
C LYS A 54 18.19 10.20 -0.75
N ALA A 55 18.59 9.13 -1.42
CA ALA A 55 19.69 8.29 -0.97
C ALA A 55 21.00 9.04 -1.26
N ALA A 56 21.76 9.30 -0.19
CA ALA A 56 23.12 9.77 -0.30
C ALA A 56 23.98 8.68 -0.96
N ALA A 57 24.82 9.11 -1.89
CA ALA A 57 25.71 8.27 -2.68
C ALA A 57 26.72 7.48 -1.84
N ALA A 58 26.97 6.23 -2.22
CA ALA A 58 28.27 5.59 -2.12
C ALA A 58 28.39 4.42 -3.12
N LYS A 59 29.07 4.74 -4.23
CA LYS A 59 30.01 3.95 -5.04
C LYS A 59 29.65 2.51 -5.49
N GLU A 60 29.58 2.40 -6.81
CA GLU A 60 29.85 1.25 -7.67
C GLU A 60 31.22 0.61 -7.37
N GLU A 61 31.30 -0.73 -7.41
CA GLU A 61 32.26 -1.46 -8.24
C GLU A 61 31.54 -2.72 -8.80
N GLU A 62 31.65 -2.90 -10.12
CA GLU A 62 31.29 -4.10 -10.89
C GLU A 62 32.28 -5.24 -10.59
N ASP A 63 31.81 -6.49 -10.59
CA ASP A 63 32.55 -7.58 -11.22
C ASP A 63 31.58 -8.67 -11.71
N GLU A 64 31.88 -9.18 -12.90
CA GLU A 64 31.10 -10.08 -13.76
C GLU A 64 31.35 -11.58 -13.45
N GLU A 65 30.40 -12.43 -13.87
CA GLU A 65 30.51 -13.89 -14.17
C GLU A 65 30.79 -14.84 -12.97
N ASP A 66 30.31 -16.10 -12.84
CA ASP A 66 29.80 -17.08 -13.78
C ASP A 66 29.05 -18.23 -13.03
N GLU A 67 28.19 -18.93 -13.77
CA GLU A 67 27.76 -20.35 -13.73
C GLU A 67 27.44 -21.19 -12.44
N GLU A 68 26.22 -21.76 -12.47
CA GLU A 68 25.79 -23.16 -12.19
C GLU A 68 26.02 -23.87 -10.83
N ASN A 69 24.90 -24.22 -10.16
CA ASN A 69 24.42 -25.58 -9.78
C ASN A 69 23.39 -25.44 -8.63
N ALA A 70 22.09 -25.72 -8.83
CA ALA A 70 21.46 -27.04 -8.82
C ALA A 70 21.50 -27.74 -7.44
N ASP A 71 20.48 -27.49 -6.62
CA ASP A 71 19.79 -28.46 -5.75
C ASP A 71 18.43 -27.81 -5.43
N GLY A 72 17.27 -28.33 -5.82
CA GLY A 72 16.88 -29.73 -5.65
C GLY A 72 16.08 -29.87 -4.35
N ASP A 73 15.05 -29.03 -4.14
CA ASP A 73 14.03 -29.33 -3.14
C ASP A 73 12.65 -29.25 -3.80
N ASP A 74 12.31 -30.41 -4.37
CA ASP A 74 11.01 -30.80 -4.86
C ASP A 74 10.14 -31.14 -3.63
N GLU A 75 9.70 -30.11 -2.91
CA GLU A 75 8.55 -30.25 -2.03
C GLU A 75 7.31 -30.24 -2.93
N GLU A 76 6.87 -31.44 -3.29
CA GLU A 76 5.50 -31.75 -3.68
C GLU A 76 4.53 -31.22 -2.59
N GLU A 77 4.25 -29.92 -2.59
CA GLU A 77 3.10 -29.33 -1.91
C GLU A 77 1.87 -29.89 -2.59
N ALA A 78 1.40 -31.03 -2.05
CA ALA A 78 0.13 -31.64 -2.37
C ALA A 78 -0.93 -30.55 -2.57
N GLU A 79 -1.67 -30.70 -3.67
CA GLU A 79 -2.74 -29.88 -4.24
C GLU A 79 -3.93 -29.60 -3.29
N SER A 80 -3.67 -29.25 -2.04
CA SER A 80 -4.64 -28.82 -1.05
C SER A 80 -4.50 -27.31 -0.92
N GLY A 81 -5.28 -26.59 -1.73
CA GLY A 81 -5.39 -25.14 -1.61
C GLY A 81 -5.77 -24.71 -0.18
N PRO A 82 -5.62 -23.41 0.15
CA PRO A 82 -5.85 -22.90 1.49
C PRO A 82 -7.22 -23.31 2.05
N ASP A 83 -7.24 -23.79 3.30
CA ASP A 83 -8.45 -24.31 3.94
C ASP A 83 -9.57 -23.24 3.93
N PRO A 84 -10.72 -23.51 3.27
CA PRO A 84 -11.81 -22.56 3.14
C PRO A 84 -12.44 -22.17 4.48
N VAL A 85 -12.42 -23.04 5.48
CA VAL A 85 -12.96 -22.74 6.82
C VAL A 85 -12.05 -21.74 7.53
N VAL A 86 -10.73 -21.95 7.48
CA VAL A 86 -9.75 -21.03 8.07
C VAL A 86 -9.75 -19.69 7.33
N ALA A 87 -9.88 -19.72 6.00
CA ALA A 87 -10.00 -18.52 5.19
C ALA A 87 -11.24 -17.71 5.58
N ALA A 88 -12.41 -18.35 5.66
CA ALA A 88 -13.64 -17.67 6.07
C ALA A 88 -13.52 -17.03 7.46
N GLN A 89 -12.87 -17.69 8.42
CA GLN A 89 -12.64 -17.14 9.75
C GLN A 89 -11.71 -15.92 9.73
N ARG A 90 -10.55 -16.03 9.06
CA ARG A 90 -9.56 -14.95 9.01
C ARG A 90 -10.07 -13.74 8.21
N PHE A 91 -10.62 -13.95 7.02
CA PHE A 91 -11.21 -12.88 6.22
C PHE A 91 -12.45 -12.26 6.91
N GLY A 92 -13.24 -13.06 7.64
CA GLY A 92 -14.31 -12.55 8.50
C GLY A 92 -13.81 -11.59 9.58
N ALA A 93 -12.77 -11.99 10.33
CA ALA A 93 -12.16 -11.14 11.34
C ALA A 93 -11.59 -9.83 10.75
N VAL A 94 -10.94 -9.91 9.59
CA VAL A 94 -10.44 -8.74 8.87
C VAL A 94 -11.59 -7.81 8.43
N LYS A 95 -12.70 -8.37 7.95
CA LYS A 95 -13.90 -7.61 7.54
C LYS A 95 -14.52 -6.85 8.70
N ASP A 96 -14.69 -7.51 9.85
CA ASP A 96 -15.26 -6.89 11.05
C ASP A 96 -14.35 -5.77 11.56
N GLN A 97 -13.04 -6.02 11.65
CA GLN A 97 -12.08 -4.99 12.06
C GLN A 97 -12.01 -3.82 11.08
N LEU A 98 -12.17 -4.07 9.77
CA LEU A 98 -12.22 -3.00 8.77
C LEU A 98 -13.44 -2.09 9.01
N ILE A 99 -14.61 -2.66 9.26
CA ILE A 99 -15.83 -1.91 9.54
C ILE A 99 -15.63 -1.00 10.76
N ASP A 100 -15.05 -1.51 11.83
CA ASP A 100 -14.81 -0.72 13.04
C ASP A 100 -13.74 0.35 12.83
N THR A 101 -12.67 0.03 12.09
CA THR A 101 -11.65 0.99 11.68
C THR A 101 -12.26 2.15 10.87
N LEU A 102 -13.15 1.85 9.91
CA LEU A 102 -13.84 2.88 9.11
C LEU A 102 -14.75 3.77 9.97
N LYS A 103 -15.44 3.22 10.98
CA LYS A 103 -16.25 4.01 11.92
C LYS A 103 -15.39 5.00 12.72
N VAL A 104 -14.24 4.56 13.22
CA VAL A 104 -13.32 5.41 13.99
C VAL A 104 -12.70 6.48 13.10
N LEU A 105 -12.25 6.10 11.90
CA LEU A 105 -11.70 7.03 10.90
C LEU A 105 -12.70 8.12 10.52
N LYS A 106 -13.98 7.77 10.36
CA LYS A 106 -15.04 8.75 10.05
C LYS A 106 -15.28 9.75 11.19
N LYS A 107 -15.12 9.32 12.45
CA LYS A 107 -15.37 10.16 13.63
C LYS A 107 -14.20 11.07 13.98
N HIS A 108 -12.98 10.54 13.93
CA HIS A 108 -11.81 11.22 14.48
C HIS A 108 -10.76 11.62 13.43
N GLY A 109 -10.92 11.18 12.18
CA GLY A 109 -9.92 11.38 11.13
C GLY A 109 -8.70 10.45 11.30
N ARG A 110 -7.84 10.40 10.29
CA ARG A 110 -6.75 9.40 10.19
C ARG A 110 -5.63 9.59 11.22
N SER A 111 -5.34 10.83 11.61
CA SER A 111 -4.20 11.17 12.49
C SER A 111 -4.51 11.04 13.98
N HIS A 112 -5.75 10.70 14.36
CA HIS A 112 -6.13 10.54 15.76
C HIS A 112 -5.57 9.24 16.34
N LYS A 113 -5.20 9.24 17.63
CA LYS A 113 -4.60 8.07 18.31
C LYS A 113 -5.47 6.82 18.19
N ASP A 114 -6.78 6.97 18.37
CA ASP A 114 -7.72 5.84 18.26
C ASP A 114 -7.79 5.28 16.84
N SER A 115 -7.71 6.15 15.83
CA SER A 115 -7.67 5.73 14.42
C SER A 115 -6.37 4.99 14.09
N ILE A 116 -5.25 5.46 14.61
CA ILE A 116 -3.95 4.79 14.45
C ILE A 116 -3.99 3.40 15.08
N GLY A 117 -4.52 3.28 16.30
CA GLY A 117 -4.69 1.99 16.98
C GLY A 117 -5.60 1.03 16.20
N ALA A 118 -6.74 1.51 15.69
CA ALA A 118 -7.65 0.69 14.90
C ALA A 118 -7.02 0.22 13.57
N MET A 119 -6.28 1.10 12.88
CA MET A 119 -5.54 0.76 11.67
C MET A 119 -4.39 -0.23 11.94
N GLN A 120 -3.74 -0.14 13.10
CA GLN A 120 -2.71 -1.11 13.49
C GLN A 120 -3.33 -2.49 13.72
N ALA A 121 -4.42 -2.56 14.50
CA ALA A 121 -5.12 -3.83 14.73
C ALA A 121 -5.64 -4.46 13.42
N LEU A 122 -6.08 -3.63 12.47
CA LEU A 122 -6.44 -4.11 11.13
C LEU A 122 -5.23 -4.69 10.38
N ALA A 123 -4.08 -4.01 10.44
CA ALA A 123 -2.86 -4.50 9.82
C ALA A 123 -2.38 -5.81 10.45
N ASP A 124 -2.46 -5.94 11.78
CA ASP A 124 -2.04 -7.14 12.50
C ASP A 124 -2.85 -8.38 12.11
N LEU A 125 -4.15 -8.21 11.80
CA LEU A 125 -4.99 -9.29 11.27
C LEU A 125 -4.73 -9.60 9.79
N PHE A 126 -4.35 -8.58 9.02
CA PHE A 126 -4.18 -8.71 7.57
C PHE A 126 -2.80 -9.23 7.16
N MET A 127 -1.73 -8.83 7.86
CA MET A 127 -0.34 -9.19 7.54
C MET A 127 -0.06 -10.71 7.52
N PRO A 128 -0.66 -11.54 8.38
CA PRO A 128 -0.46 -12.99 8.34
C PRO A 128 -1.07 -13.69 7.12
N ILE A 129 -1.81 -12.99 6.24
CA ILE A 129 -2.39 -13.58 5.03
C ILE A 129 -1.37 -13.47 3.89
N LYS A 130 -0.87 -14.60 3.39
CA LYS A 130 0.09 -14.63 2.28
C LYS A 130 -0.67 -14.53 0.96
N LEU A 131 -0.66 -13.34 0.36
CA LEU A 131 -1.29 -13.09 -0.93
C LEU A 131 -0.51 -13.76 -2.06
N VAL A 132 -1.21 -14.16 -3.12
CA VAL A 132 -0.52 -14.59 -4.34
C VAL A 132 0.19 -13.41 -5.02
N PRO A 133 1.32 -13.63 -5.73
CA PRO A 133 2.09 -12.56 -6.37
C PRO A 133 1.23 -11.61 -7.23
N LYS A 134 0.31 -12.16 -8.01
CA LYS A 134 -0.62 -11.39 -8.84
C LYS A 134 -1.44 -10.36 -8.06
N GLN A 135 -1.93 -10.71 -6.87
CA GLN A 135 -2.70 -9.79 -6.04
C GLN A 135 -1.80 -8.77 -5.35
N PHE A 136 -0.60 -9.18 -4.96
CA PHE A 136 0.41 -8.28 -4.41
C PHE A 136 0.82 -7.20 -5.44
N ASP A 137 1.11 -7.59 -6.68
CA ASP A 137 1.46 -6.69 -7.77
C ASP A 137 0.34 -5.66 -8.05
N ALA A 138 -0.92 -6.12 -8.03
CA ALA A 138 -2.07 -5.24 -8.19
C ALA A 138 -2.17 -4.18 -7.07
N LEU A 139 -1.83 -4.56 -5.83
CA LEU A 139 -1.76 -3.61 -4.71
C LEU A 139 -0.62 -2.61 -4.89
N VAL A 140 0.57 -3.06 -5.29
CA VAL A 140 1.73 -2.20 -5.55
C VAL A 140 1.40 -1.18 -6.65
N GLU A 141 0.81 -1.63 -7.76
CA GLU A 141 0.42 -0.75 -8.85
C GLU A 141 -0.62 0.29 -8.43
N ARG A 142 -1.57 -0.09 -7.56
CA ARG A 142 -2.54 0.86 -7.03
C ARG A 142 -1.89 1.97 -6.20
N VAL A 143 -0.89 1.62 -5.38
CA VAL A 143 -0.12 2.60 -4.61
C VAL A 143 0.63 3.54 -5.56
N ARG A 144 1.32 2.99 -6.56
CA ARG A 144 2.05 3.77 -7.57
C ARG A 144 1.12 4.72 -8.33
N SER A 145 -0.01 4.23 -8.83
CA SER A 145 -1.01 5.02 -9.53
C SER A 145 -1.56 6.16 -8.67
N ALA A 146 -1.81 5.92 -7.37
CA ALA A 146 -2.26 6.96 -6.46
C ALA A 146 -1.21 8.07 -6.27
N LEU A 147 0.08 7.70 -6.12
CA LEU A 147 1.18 8.65 -6.03
C LEU A 147 1.36 9.44 -7.33
N ASP A 148 1.22 8.79 -8.48
CA ASP A 148 1.35 9.48 -9.76
C ASP A 148 0.21 10.45 -10.01
N ARG A 149 -1.02 10.11 -9.62
CA ARG A 149 -2.15 11.04 -9.62
C ARG A 149 -1.88 12.23 -8.71
N LEU A 150 -1.33 12.03 -7.51
CA LEU A 150 -0.95 13.11 -6.61
C LEU A 150 0.08 14.04 -7.27
N ARG A 151 1.17 13.49 -7.81
CA ARG A 151 2.20 14.26 -8.51
C ARG A 151 1.67 15.02 -9.73
N GLN A 152 0.71 14.45 -10.45
CA GLN A 152 0.05 15.14 -11.56
C GLN A 152 -0.70 16.37 -11.06
N GLN A 153 -1.42 16.29 -9.94
CA GLN A 153 -2.09 17.45 -9.33
C GLN A 153 -1.07 18.49 -8.84
N GLU A 154 -0.02 18.07 -8.14
CA GLU A 154 1.05 18.98 -7.69
C GLU A 154 1.70 19.73 -8.86
N ARG A 155 2.01 19.03 -9.96
CA ARG A 155 2.56 19.63 -11.17
C ARG A 155 1.57 20.59 -11.83
N ALA A 156 0.29 20.22 -11.90
CA ALA A 156 -0.76 21.08 -12.46
C ALA A 156 -0.90 22.38 -11.66
N ILE A 157 -0.96 22.28 -10.33
CA ILE A 157 -1.01 23.44 -9.43
C ILE A 157 0.24 24.30 -9.61
N MET A 158 1.43 23.70 -9.64
CA MET A 158 2.68 24.43 -9.86
C MET A 158 2.68 25.18 -11.21
N GLN A 159 2.19 24.56 -12.29
CA GLN A 159 2.08 25.21 -13.59
C GLN A 159 1.12 26.41 -13.52
N LEU A 160 -0.06 26.24 -12.93
CA LEU A 160 -1.02 27.33 -12.78
C LEU A 160 -0.46 28.51 -11.96
N CYS A 161 0.17 28.23 -10.82
CA CYS A 161 0.73 29.28 -9.95
C CYS A 161 1.96 29.97 -10.58
N VAL A 162 2.94 29.19 -11.07
CA VAL A 162 4.23 29.74 -11.50
C VAL A 162 4.19 30.28 -12.93
N ARG A 163 3.59 29.53 -13.86
CA ARG A 163 3.56 29.91 -15.28
C ARG A 163 2.42 30.87 -15.56
N ASP A 164 1.21 30.52 -15.18
CA ASP A 164 0.00 31.23 -15.61
C ASP A 164 -0.29 32.45 -14.71
N ALA A 165 -0.16 32.31 -13.39
CA ALA A 165 -0.29 33.41 -12.42
C ALA A 165 1.02 34.16 -12.14
N ARG A 166 2.13 33.79 -12.82
CA ARG A 166 3.45 34.46 -12.73
C ARG A 166 4.07 34.52 -11.33
N MET A 167 3.72 33.60 -10.43
CA MET A 167 4.38 33.48 -9.13
C MET A 167 5.85 33.07 -9.30
N PRO A 168 6.80 33.68 -8.58
CA PRO A 168 8.17 33.17 -8.52
C PRO A 168 8.22 31.72 -8.00
N ARG A 169 8.91 30.84 -8.73
CA ARG A 169 8.99 29.40 -8.38
C ARG A 169 9.50 29.16 -6.96
N ALA A 170 10.44 29.99 -6.49
CA ALA A 170 10.99 29.87 -5.15
C ALA A 170 9.93 30.11 -4.07
N ASP A 171 9.00 31.04 -4.29
CA ASP A 171 7.90 31.30 -3.36
C ASP A 171 6.88 30.16 -3.36
N PHE A 172 6.55 29.61 -4.53
CA PHE A 172 5.67 28.45 -4.61
C PHE A 172 6.22 27.26 -3.80
N LEU A 173 7.50 26.92 -4.01
CA LEU A 173 8.14 25.80 -3.31
C LEU A 173 8.22 26.00 -1.79
N ARG A 174 8.27 27.25 -1.33
CA ARG A 174 8.28 27.60 0.10
C ARG A 174 6.88 27.59 0.72
N LEU A 175 5.87 28.04 -0.01
CA LEU A 175 4.53 28.29 0.52
C LEU A 175 3.55 27.12 0.33
N PHE A 176 3.71 26.32 -0.72
CA PHE A 176 2.74 25.28 -1.06
C PHE A 176 2.68 24.10 -0.08
N PRO A 177 3.80 23.53 0.44
CA PRO A 177 3.76 22.29 1.23
C PRO A 177 2.88 22.31 2.49
N SER A 178 2.64 23.49 3.07
CA SER A 178 1.76 23.63 4.24
C SER A 178 0.30 23.92 3.89
N ASN A 179 0.00 24.15 2.61
CA ASN A 179 -1.29 24.64 2.12
C ASN A 179 -1.90 23.72 1.04
N GLU A 180 -1.37 22.51 0.86
CA GLU A 180 -1.74 21.58 -0.20
C GLU A 180 -3.24 21.23 -0.24
N THR A 181 -3.89 21.26 0.92
CA THR A 181 -5.32 20.94 1.08
C THR A 181 -6.17 22.16 1.44
N ASP A 182 -5.56 23.32 1.66
CA ASP A 182 -6.26 24.55 2.04
C ASP A 182 -6.86 25.23 0.80
N GLN A 183 -8.19 25.20 0.71
CA GLN A 183 -8.94 25.81 -0.40
C GLN A 183 -8.93 27.34 -0.38
N THR A 184 -8.52 27.97 0.73
CA THR A 184 -8.50 29.43 0.88
C THR A 184 -7.14 30.04 0.55
N TRP A 185 -6.06 29.24 0.60
CA TRP A 185 -4.69 29.68 0.40
C TRP A 185 -4.48 30.48 -0.89
N SER A 186 -4.98 29.98 -2.02
CA SER A 186 -4.81 30.62 -3.32
C SER A 186 -5.50 32.00 -3.39
N GLY A 187 -6.67 32.12 -2.78
CA GLY A 187 -7.44 33.36 -2.72
C GLY A 187 -6.79 34.42 -1.83
N ASP A 188 -6.20 34.01 -0.70
CA ASP A 188 -5.50 34.92 0.20
C ASP A 188 -4.15 35.38 -0.34
N LEU A 189 -3.52 34.56 -1.17
CA LEU A 189 -2.28 34.90 -1.84
C LEU A 189 -2.49 35.95 -2.95
N ALA A 190 -3.65 35.94 -3.63
CA ALA A 190 -4.00 36.92 -4.67
C ALA A 190 -4.41 38.29 -4.14
N LYS A 191 -4.74 38.41 -2.84
CA LYS A 191 -5.12 39.68 -2.18
C LYS A 191 -3.91 40.46 -1.65
N ARG A 192 -2.72 39.86 -1.65
CA ARG A 192 -1.46 40.48 -1.24
C ARG A 192 -0.78 41.14 -2.44
#